data_AF-A0A2G4G440-F1
#
_entry.id   AF-A0A2G4G440-F1
#
_cell.length_a   1.000
_cell.length_b   1.000
_cell.length_c   1.000
_cell.angle_alpha   90.00
_cell.angle_beta   90.00
_cell.angle_gamma   90.00
#
_symmetry.space_group_name_H-M   'P 1'
#
loop_
_entity.id
_entity.type
_entity.pdbx_description
1 polymer ?
#
loop_
_entity_poly.entity_id
_entity_poly.type
_entity_poly.pdbx_seq_one_letter_code
_entity_poly.pdbx_strand_id
1 'polypeptide(L)'
;MPQAKFFLAAATLLGTTAFINAATIFPTSPLIQIGDDTDIFFTTSLSFDVKDNLYSVAAKKSAALVTFTPGFDLQYAKDSPLSANMKVSQSFLRYNKSEYKDLEEGQTNISVGANYETGGPLTVGVSTSYNESARNDNLAGILGADSGQVLGATLVRQANYAHTLNVGYRLSEKLRLSVGFTNSYNHYLNPVKTKTTTATSPLGTPGTSFEDIAYNTNTLSEINTKSIPISINYKTPSEKLEYGLKFQHDLSNYSAAPYFRTSQKKLPLPVGTVDSVPRPPGQQKFTKNFIGLTVNGKPTSSGKINITTNLGYFTSDLDGVSDNGLSYNLTFAHNLTEKFTHELNLIHDLSASAAGGSTKNDTIGYTASYALLEKVALSFHALKSKVVSGTTQVDSLDFNAGVNWEYNKYIRFAATIDTLDSKVKNSPASNFKANSINFSTTFRY
;
A
#
# COMPACT_ATOMS: atom_id res chain seq x y z
N MET A 1 -21.73 22.57 -16.55
CA MET A 1 -21.62 21.17 -17.01
C MET A 1 -21.54 20.94 -18.55
N PRO A 2 -21.19 21.91 -19.42
CA PRO A 2 -20.70 21.61 -20.78
C PRO A 2 -19.16 21.54 -20.88
N GLN A 3 -18.44 22.32 -20.07
CA GLN A 3 -16.97 22.43 -20.12
C GLN A 3 -16.25 21.15 -19.65
N ALA A 4 -16.83 20.39 -18.72
CA ALA A 4 -16.27 19.11 -18.27
C ALA A 4 -16.27 18.04 -19.37
N LYS A 5 -17.26 18.05 -20.27
CA LYS A 5 -17.33 17.11 -21.40
C LYS A 5 -16.31 17.45 -22.50
N PHE A 6 -16.04 18.74 -22.70
CA PHE A 6 -15.03 19.22 -23.65
C PHE A 6 -13.59 18.93 -23.20
N PHE A 7 -13.30 19.09 -21.90
CA PHE A 7 -12.00 18.69 -21.33
C PHE A 7 -11.82 17.16 -21.33
N LEU A 8 -12.89 16.38 -21.11
CA LEU A 8 -12.85 14.91 -21.20
C LEU A 8 -12.49 14.41 -22.62
N ALA A 9 -13.08 15.03 -23.64
CA ALA A 9 -12.79 14.69 -25.05
C ALA A 9 -11.39 15.15 -25.47
N ALA A 10 -10.93 16.32 -25.01
CA ALA A 10 -9.59 16.83 -25.34
C ALA A 10 -8.47 16.03 -24.67
N ALA A 11 -8.63 15.61 -23.41
CA ALA A 11 -7.63 14.81 -22.71
C ALA A 11 -7.52 13.38 -23.27
N THR A 12 -8.66 12.77 -23.66
CA THR A 12 -8.67 11.47 -24.35
C THR A 12 -8.05 11.56 -25.75
N LEU A 13 -8.25 12.66 -26.49
CA LEU A 13 -7.63 12.90 -27.81
C LEU A 13 -6.12 13.23 -27.73
N LEU A 14 -5.67 13.98 -26.71
CA LEU A 14 -4.25 14.34 -26.56
C LEU A 14 -3.41 13.17 -26.02
N GLY A 15 -3.96 12.36 -25.10
CA GLY A 15 -3.31 11.12 -24.64
C GLY A 15 -3.26 10.03 -25.70
N THR A 16 -4.27 9.95 -26.57
CA THR A 16 -4.25 8.97 -27.68
C THR A 16 -3.29 9.37 -28.78
N THR A 17 -3.26 10.64 -29.21
CA THR A 17 -2.43 11.08 -30.35
C THR A 17 -0.91 11.04 -30.10
N ALA A 18 -0.44 11.37 -28.89
CA ALA A 18 0.99 11.34 -28.57
C ALA A 18 1.54 9.89 -28.48
N PHE A 19 0.75 8.96 -27.94
CA PHE A 19 1.19 7.56 -27.76
C PHE A 19 0.92 6.66 -28.98
N ILE A 20 -0.13 6.94 -29.78
CA ILE A 20 -0.40 6.19 -31.02
C ILE A 20 0.71 6.41 -32.05
N ASN A 21 1.26 7.62 -32.16
CA ASN A 21 2.40 7.87 -33.05
C ASN A 21 3.66 7.16 -32.56
N ALA A 22 3.92 7.16 -31.25
CA ALA A 22 5.05 6.47 -30.65
C ALA A 22 4.97 4.94 -30.89
N ALA A 23 3.77 4.35 -30.84
CA ALA A 23 3.53 2.91 -31.04
C ALA A 23 4.03 2.35 -32.37
N THR A 24 4.15 3.19 -33.42
CA THR A 24 4.54 2.77 -34.77
C THR A 24 6.05 2.76 -35.00
N ILE A 25 6.84 3.24 -34.02
CA ILE A 25 8.29 3.48 -34.16
C ILE A 25 9.14 2.46 -33.38
N PHE A 26 8.51 1.51 -32.67
CA PHE A 26 9.20 0.64 -31.71
C PHE A 26 9.36 -0.82 -32.21
N PRO A 27 10.60 -1.37 -32.30
CA PRO A 27 10.90 -2.73 -32.77
C PRO A 27 10.30 -3.88 -31.95
N THR A 28 10.15 -5.08 -32.53
CA THR A 28 9.48 -6.23 -31.88
C THR A 28 10.20 -6.91 -30.70
N SER A 29 11.42 -6.52 -30.35
CA SER A 29 12.30 -7.15 -29.34
C SER A 29 12.36 -6.37 -28.02
N PRO A 30 12.78 -6.98 -26.89
CA PRO A 30 13.20 -6.21 -25.71
C PRO A 30 14.26 -5.18 -26.14
N LEU A 31 14.28 -4.00 -25.51
CA LEU A 31 15.21 -2.91 -25.91
C LEU A 31 16.67 -3.35 -25.81
N ILE A 32 16.99 -4.08 -24.75
CA ILE A 32 18.33 -4.57 -24.47
C ILE A 32 18.18 -5.99 -23.93
N GLN A 33 18.80 -6.94 -24.64
CA GLN A 33 19.05 -8.28 -24.13
C GLN A 33 20.54 -8.38 -23.82
N ILE A 34 20.90 -8.72 -22.58
CA ILE A 34 22.30 -8.94 -22.19
C ILE A 34 22.55 -10.44 -22.15
N GLY A 35 23.29 -10.95 -23.13
CA GLY A 35 23.41 -12.39 -23.36
C GLY A 35 22.06 -13.00 -23.76
N ASP A 36 21.86 -14.28 -23.46
CA ASP A 36 20.63 -14.99 -23.83
C ASP A 36 19.55 -14.94 -22.74
N ASP A 37 19.93 -14.60 -21.49
CA ASP A 37 19.09 -14.82 -20.31
C ASP A 37 18.65 -13.54 -19.58
N THR A 38 19.06 -12.35 -20.01
CA THR A 38 18.69 -11.10 -19.32
C THR A 38 17.89 -10.17 -20.21
N ASP A 39 16.63 -9.98 -19.88
CA ASP A 39 15.74 -9.02 -20.52
C ASP A 39 15.64 -7.74 -19.70
N ILE A 40 15.80 -6.61 -20.37
CA ILE A 40 15.62 -5.28 -19.80
C ILE A 40 14.45 -4.59 -20.52
N PHE A 41 13.49 -4.12 -19.72
CA PHE A 41 12.33 -3.36 -20.18
C PHE A 41 12.32 -1.96 -19.58
N PHE A 42 11.98 -0.98 -20.40
CA PHE A 42 11.59 0.34 -19.93
C PHE A 42 10.08 0.40 -19.80
N THR A 43 9.63 0.91 -18.66
CA THR A 43 8.21 1.10 -18.40
C THR A 43 7.93 2.58 -18.22
N THR A 44 6.79 3.04 -18.70
CA THR A 44 6.34 4.40 -18.47
C THR A 44 4.83 4.39 -18.40
N SER A 45 4.26 5.04 -17.41
CA SER A 45 2.83 5.31 -17.38
C SER A 45 2.54 6.79 -17.27
N LEU A 46 1.45 7.21 -17.89
CA LEU A 46 0.83 8.51 -17.72
C LEU A 46 -0.59 8.27 -17.24
N SER A 47 -0.98 8.92 -16.14
CA SER A 47 -2.31 8.82 -15.56
C SER A 47 -2.87 10.21 -15.31
N PHE A 48 -4.16 10.37 -15.58
CA PHE A 48 -4.95 11.55 -15.25
C PHE A 48 -6.05 11.12 -14.29
N ASP A 49 -6.13 11.78 -13.14
CA ASP A 49 -7.09 11.48 -12.09
C ASP A 49 -7.90 12.73 -11.76
N VAL A 50 -9.21 12.55 -11.61
CA VAL A 50 -10.10 13.56 -11.01
C VAL A 50 -10.65 12.97 -9.72
N LYS A 51 -10.23 13.54 -8.59
CA LYS A 51 -10.62 13.09 -7.26
C LYS A 51 -11.49 14.12 -6.57
N ASP A 52 -12.66 13.67 -6.15
CA ASP A 52 -13.50 14.41 -5.22
C ASP A 52 -13.07 14.14 -3.79
N ASN A 53 -13.18 15.18 -2.96
CA ASN A 53 -12.88 15.14 -1.55
C ASN A 53 -11.41 14.73 -1.30
N LEU A 54 -10.51 15.64 -1.64
CA LEU A 54 -9.07 15.42 -1.57
C LEU A 54 -8.54 15.18 -0.14
N TYR A 55 -9.27 15.65 0.88
CA TYR A 55 -8.91 15.59 2.29
C TYR A 55 -9.91 14.77 3.10
N SER A 56 -9.45 14.13 4.17
CA SER A 56 -10.22 13.34 5.13
C SER A 56 -11.21 14.13 6.03
N VAL A 57 -11.80 15.24 5.57
CA VAL A 57 -12.66 16.13 6.41
C VAL A 57 -13.85 16.76 5.67
N ALA A 58 -14.74 17.44 6.42
CA ALA A 58 -15.99 18.05 5.96
C ALA A 58 -15.87 19.08 4.81
N ALA A 59 -14.71 19.71 4.60
CA ALA A 59 -14.49 20.65 3.50
C ALA A 59 -14.17 19.90 2.20
N LYS A 60 -15.21 19.56 1.45
CA LYS A 60 -15.11 18.85 0.16
C LYS A 60 -14.35 19.69 -0.86
N LYS A 61 -13.11 19.32 -1.18
CA LYS A 61 -12.34 19.90 -2.29
C LYS A 61 -12.12 18.85 -3.38
N SER A 62 -12.34 19.22 -4.62
CA SER A 62 -12.03 18.37 -5.78
C SER A 62 -10.79 18.89 -6.49
N ALA A 63 -9.97 17.94 -6.95
CA ALA A 63 -8.74 18.24 -7.65
C ALA A 63 -8.55 17.31 -8.85
N ALA A 64 -7.89 17.81 -9.88
CA ALA A 64 -7.40 16.99 -10.97
C ALA A 64 -5.88 16.97 -10.91
N LEU A 65 -5.31 15.80 -11.18
CA LEU A 65 -3.87 15.59 -11.15
C LEU A 65 -3.41 14.76 -12.34
N VAL A 66 -2.13 14.89 -12.64
CA VAL A 66 -1.41 14.05 -13.60
C VAL A 66 -0.29 13.35 -12.87
N THR A 67 -0.18 12.05 -13.10
CA THR A 67 0.94 11.23 -12.63
C THR A 67 1.74 10.75 -13.83
N PHE A 68 3.04 11.03 -13.82
CA PHE A 68 4.00 10.46 -14.76
C PHE A 68 4.92 9.49 -14.02
N THR A 69 4.97 8.23 -14.46
CA THR A 69 5.74 7.18 -13.78
C THR A 69 6.67 6.47 -14.75
N PRO A 70 7.88 7.00 -14.99
CA PRO A 70 8.96 6.23 -15.62
C PRO A 70 9.43 5.10 -14.70
N GLY A 71 9.94 4.05 -15.32
CA GLY A 71 10.46 2.89 -14.62
C GLY A 71 11.24 1.95 -15.52
N PHE A 72 11.72 0.89 -14.89
CA PHE A 72 12.61 -0.10 -15.44
C PHE A 72 12.30 -1.46 -14.81
N ASP A 73 12.30 -2.52 -15.62
CA ASP A 73 12.11 -3.92 -15.19
C ASP A 73 13.22 -4.77 -15.81
N LEU A 74 13.99 -5.45 -14.96
CA LEU A 74 15.00 -6.43 -15.36
C LEU A 74 14.49 -7.80 -14.98
N GLN A 75 14.57 -8.73 -15.94
CA GLN A 75 14.22 -10.13 -15.74
C GLN A 75 15.42 -10.99 -16.16
N TYR A 76 15.96 -11.74 -15.21
CA TYR A 76 17.06 -12.68 -15.42
C TYR A 76 16.53 -14.11 -15.36
N ALA A 77 16.84 -14.86 -16.40
CA ALA A 77 16.74 -16.31 -16.54
C ALA A 77 15.38 -16.84 -16.05
N LYS A 78 14.31 -16.31 -16.64
CA LYS A 78 12.92 -16.55 -16.23
C LYS A 78 12.52 -18.04 -16.20
N ASP A 79 13.15 -18.84 -17.05
CA ASP A 79 12.91 -20.28 -17.18
C ASP A 79 14.10 -21.14 -16.67
N SER A 80 15.01 -20.52 -15.92
CA SER A 80 16.15 -21.19 -15.29
C SER A 80 15.85 -21.56 -13.84
N PRO A 81 16.52 -22.60 -13.31
CA PRO A 81 16.53 -22.87 -11.88
C PRO A 81 16.89 -21.70 -10.98
N LEU A 82 17.64 -20.72 -11.47
CA LEU A 82 17.86 -19.46 -10.78
C LEU A 82 17.27 -18.34 -11.61
N SER A 83 16.20 -17.72 -11.11
CA SER A 83 15.60 -16.53 -11.72
C SER A 83 15.76 -15.33 -10.79
N ALA A 84 15.89 -14.14 -11.38
CA ALA A 84 15.89 -12.90 -10.62
C ALA A 84 15.11 -11.82 -11.35
N ASN A 85 14.52 -10.90 -10.60
CA ASN A 85 13.81 -9.76 -11.14
C ASN A 85 14.10 -8.50 -10.34
N MET A 86 14.16 -7.36 -11.02
CA MET A 86 14.28 -6.06 -10.38
C MET A 86 13.33 -5.07 -11.06
N LYS A 87 12.52 -4.37 -10.29
CA LYS A 87 11.63 -3.31 -10.77
C LYS A 87 11.91 -2.04 -10.03
N VAL A 88 12.10 -0.96 -10.78
CA VAL A 88 12.26 0.40 -10.27
C VAL A 88 11.25 1.30 -10.95
N SER A 89 10.55 2.14 -10.21
CA SER A 89 9.74 3.21 -10.78
C SER A 89 9.75 4.46 -9.90
N GLN A 90 9.56 5.60 -10.55
CA GLN A 90 9.45 6.90 -9.90
C GLN A 90 8.18 7.56 -10.38
N SER A 91 7.20 7.77 -9.51
CA SER A 91 5.97 8.51 -9.84
C SER A 91 6.15 9.98 -9.53
N PHE A 92 5.75 10.86 -10.45
CA PHE A 92 5.71 12.31 -10.27
C PHE A 92 4.26 12.78 -10.34
N LEU A 93 3.75 13.27 -9.22
CA LEU A 93 2.37 13.75 -9.07
C LEU A 93 2.34 15.28 -9.21
N ARG A 94 1.47 15.80 -10.09
CA ARG A 94 1.28 17.24 -10.31
C ARG A 94 -0.20 17.60 -10.33
N TYR A 95 -0.57 18.66 -9.62
CA TYR A 95 -1.96 19.12 -9.58
C TYR A 95 -2.20 20.23 -10.61
N ASN A 96 -3.41 20.30 -11.14
CA ASN A 96 -3.78 21.33 -12.11
C ASN A 96 -3.99 22.73 -11.50
N LYS A 97 -4.05 22.84 -10.17
CA LYS A 97 -4.22 24.11 -9.45
C LYS A 97 -3.06 24.37 -8.51
N SER A 98 -2.56 25.60 -8.51
CA SER A 98 -1.46 26.06 -7.66
C SER A 98 -1.75 25.95 -6.15
N GLU A 99 -3.03 25.98 -5.74
CA GLU A 99 -3.45 25.79 -4.34
C GLU A 99 -3.13 24.40 -3.78
N TYR A 100 -2.86 23.41 -4.65
CA TYR A 100 -2.49 22.05 -4.25
C TYR A 100 -1.01 21.73 -4.49
N LYS A 101 -0.18 22.75 -4.75
CA LYS A 101 1.25 22.55 -5.02
C LYS A 101 1.99 21.83 -3.89
N ASP A 102 1.60 22.08 -2.63
CA ASP A 102 2.19 21.41 -1.46
C ASP A 102 1.84 19.92 -1.34
N LEU A 103 0.87 19.43 -2.14
CA LEU A 103 0.52 18.01 -2.27
C LEU A 103 1.25 17.32 -3.43
N GLU A 104 2.01 18.05 -4.24
CA GLU A 104 2.81 17.45 -5.31
C GLU A 104 3.94 16.60 -4.72
N GLU A 105 4.27 15.51 -5.40
CA GLU A 105 5.18 14.51 -4.84
C GLU A 105 5.96 13.74 -5.91
N GLY A 106 7.14 13.27 -5.51
CA GLY A 106 7.84 12.16 -6.15
C GLY A 106 7.79 10.93 -5.25
N GLN A 107 7.33 9.77 -5.77
CA GLN A 107 7.31 8.51 -5.03
C GLN A 107 8.18 7.46 -5.72
N THR A 108 9.13 6.92 -4.98
CA THR A 108 10.08 5.93 -5.46
C THR A 108 9.63 4.53 -5.06
N ASN A 109 9.73 3.59 -5.99
CA ASN A 109 9.39 2.19 -5.77
C ASN A 109 10.49 1.30 -6.31
N ILE A 110 11.01 0.42 -5.48
CA ILE A 110 12.04 -0.55 -5.83
C ILE A 110 11.60 -1.91 -5.30
N SER A 111 11.66 -2.94 -6.14
CA SER A 111 11.54 -4.33 -5.70
C SER A 111 12.58 -5.18 -6.40
N VAL A 112 13.21 -6.08 -5.64
CA VAL A 112 14.19 -7.04 -6.15
C VAL A 112 13.82 -8.40 -5.59
N GLY A 113 13.83 -9.42 -6.44
CA GLY A 113 13.54 -10.79 -6.09
C GLY A 113 14.51 -11.75 -6.76
N ALA A 114 14.82 -12.84 -6.09
CA ALA A 114 15.56 -13.97 -6.65
C ALA A 114 14.93 -15.26 -6.14
N ASN A 115 14.77 -16.23 -7.04
CA ASN A 115 14.24 -17.55 -6.73
C ASN A 115 15.17 -18.62 -7.27
N TYR A 116 15.41 -19.63 -6.45
CA TYR A 116 16.15 -20.82 -6.78
C TYR A 116 15.26 -22.06 -6.65
N GLU A 117 15.02 -22.74 -7.76
CA GLU A 117 14.19 -23.94 -7.89
C GLU A 117 14.75 -24.86 -8.99
N THR A 118 15.61 -25.80 -8.62
CA THR A 118 16.27 -26.76 -9.56
C THR A 118 15.45 -27.98 -9.92
N GLY A 119 14.17 -28.03 -9.54
CA GLY A 119 13.36 -29.26 -9.57
C GLY A 119 13.79 -30.31 -8.51
N GLY A 120 14.88 -30.05 -7.80
CA GLY A 120 15.34 -30.80 -6.63
C GLY A 120 14.47 -30.55 -5.39
N PRO A 121 14.87 -31.07 -4.22
CA PRO A 121 14.07 -30.94 -3.01
C PRO A 121 14.13 -29.53 -2.39
N LEU A 122 15.16 -28.75 -2.70
CA LEU A 122 15.38 -27.43 -2.12
C LEU A 122 14.79 -26.32 -3.01
N THR A 123 14.10 -25.39 -2.37
CA THR A 123 13.60 -24.14 -2.94
C THR A 123 14.05 -22.99 -2.04
N VAL A 124 14.55 -21.92 -2.63
CA VAL A 124 14.95 -20.71 -1.89
C VAL A 124 14.42 -19.49 -2.62
N GLY A 125 13.74 -18.60 -1.91
CA GLY A 125 13.28 -17.32 -2.44
C GLY A 125 13.75 -16.19 -1.54
N VAL A 126 14.31 -15.13 -2.14
CA VAL A 126 14.67 -13.90 -1.44
C VAL A 126 14.01 -12.74 -2.17
N SER A 127 13.43 -11.81 -1.43
CA SER A 127 12.96 -10.55 -1.99
C SER A 127 13.19 -9.39 -1.04
N THR A 128 13.36 -8.21 -1.61
CA THR A 128 13.45 -6.94 -0.91
C THR A 128 12.64 -5.90 -1.65
N SER A 129 12.01 -5.00 -0.92
CA SER A 129 11.27 -3.89 -1.50
C SER A 129 11.40 -2.63 -0.68
N TYR A 130 11.28 -1.51 -1.38
CA TYR A 130 11.20 -0.15 -0.86
C TYR A 130 10.08 0.56 -1.62
N ASN A 131 9.10 1.08 -0.89
CA ASN A 131 7.95 1.79 -1.44
C ASN A 131 7.74 3.08 -0.67
N GLU A 132 7.73 4.21 -1.38
CA GLU A 132 7.26 5.47 -0.84
C GLU A 132 5.76 5.60 -1.07
N SER A 133 5.04 5.98 -0.01
CA SER A 133 3.62 6.31 -0.06
C SER A 133 3.38 7.65 0.62
N ALA A 134 2.27 8.29 0.25
CA ALA A 134 1.82 9.46 0.97
C ALA A 134 0.30 9.53 1.06
N ARG A 135 -0.14 10.24 2.10
CA ARG A 135 -1.55 10.51 2.34
C ARG A 135 -1.78 12.00 2.56
N ASN A 136 -2.84 12.49 1.93
CA ASN A 136 -3.37 13.80 2.21
C ASN A 136 -4.14 13.71 3.52
N ASP A 137 -3.60 14.31 4.57
CA ASP A 137 -4.29 14.41 5.85
C ASP A 137 -4.72 15.86 6.05
N ASN A 138 -5.79 16.08 6.83
CA ASN A 138 -6.06 17.39 7.38
C ASN A 138 -5.79 17.34 8.88
N LEU A 139 -4.54 17.64 9.25
CA LEU A 139 -4.11 17.60 10.65
C LEU A 139 -4.84 18.63 11.55
N ALA A 140 -5.66 19.53 10.97
CA ALA A 140 -6.43 20.53 11.71
C ALA A 140 -7.45 19.90 12.68
N GLY A 141 -7.88 18.66 12.44
CA GLY A 141 -8.80 17.94 13.33
C GLY A 141 -8.13 17.31 14.56
N ILE A 142 -6.82 17.06 14.52
CA ILE A 142 -6.09 16.36 15.60
C ILE A 142 -5.51 17.35 16.63
N LEU A 143 -5.37 18.63 16.27
CA LEU A 143 -4.73 19.64 17.13
C LEU A 143 -5.69 20.54 17.92
N GLY A 144 -6.99 20.26 17.91
CA GLY A 144 -7.97 21.05 18.66
C GLY A 144 -8.20 22.44 18.07
N ALA A 145 -9.42 22.96 18.22
CA ALA A 145 -9.87 24.21 17.60
C ALA A 145 -9.09 25.47 18.03
N ASP A 146 -8.26 25.38 19.08
CA ASP A 146 -7.55 26.51 19.68
C ASP A 146 -6.05 26.56 19.37
N SER A 147 -5.51 25.58 18.61
CA SER A 147 -4.06 25.47 18.36
C SER A 147 -3.72 25.54 16.87
N GLY A 148 -3.58 26.76 16.36
CA GLY A 148 -2.84 27.03 15.12
C GLY A 148 -3.58 26.71 13.81
N GLN A 149 -3.68 27.70 12.93
CA GLN A 149 -4.16 27.46 11.57
C GLN A 149 -3.21 26.49 10.86
N VAL A 150 -3.73 25.36 10.38
CA VAL A 150 -3.00 24.51 9.44
C VAL A 150 -2.79 25.31 8.16
N LEU A 151 -1.53 25.58 7.82
CA LEU A 151 -1.12 26.26 6.59
C LEU A 151 -1.24 25.31 5.41
N GLY A 152 -2.48 25.01 5.01
CA GLY A 152 -2.78 24.30 3.79
C GLY A 152 -2.74 22.77 3.90
N ALA A 153 -2.60 22.15 2.75
CA ALA A 153 -2.71 20.72 2.55
C ALA A 153 -1.54 19.97 3.22
N THR A 154 -1.82 19.02 4.11
CA THR A 154 -0.74 18.23 4.74
C THR A 154 -0.52 16.93 3.98
N LEU A 155 0.70 16.74 3.49
CA LEU A 155 1.14 15.48 2.88
C LEU A 155 2.04 14.72 3.86
N VAL A 156 1.54 13.63 4.43
CA VAL A 156 2.32 12.73 5.29
C VAL A 156 2.97 11.67 4.42
N ARG A 157 4.30 11.59 4.48
CA ARG A 157 5.11 10.68 3.64
C ARG A 157 5.70 9.55 4.45
N GLN A 158 5.70 8.36 3.87
CA GLN A 158 6.18 7.15 4.51
C GLN A 158 7.00 6.32 3.52
N ALA A 159 8.19 5.91 3.92
CA ALA A 159 8.95 4.85 3.28
C ALA A 159 8.64 3.52 3.97
N ASN A 160 8.37 2.49 3.17
CA ASN A 160 8.10 1.14 3.64
C ASN A 160 9.15 0.20 3.07
N TYR A 161 9.81 -0.54 3.93
CA TYR A 161 10.82 -1.54 3.60
C TYR A 161 10.25 -2.91 3.92
N ALA A 162 10.44 -3.88 3.04
CA ALA A 162 10.14 -5.28 3.33
C ALA A 162 11.23 -6.19 2.77
N HIS A 163 11.73 -7.10 3.60
CA HIS A 163 12.68 -8.14 3.23
C HIS A 163 12.08 -9.50 3.55
N THR A 164 12.15 -10.44 2.62
CA THR A 164 11.61 -11.79 2.80
C THR A 164 12.63 -12.81 2.34
N LEU A 165 12.85 -13.83 3.16
CA LEU A 165 13.56 -15.07 2.83
C LEU A 165 12.58 -16.22 3.06
N ASN A 166 12.47 -17.12 2.09
CA ASN A 166 11.73 -18.37 2.21
C ASN A 166 12.62 -19.53 1.80
N VAL A 167 12.68 -20.55 2.61
CA VAL A 167 13.41 -21.80 2.33
C VAL A 167 12.42 -22.94 2.49
N GLY A 168 12.25 -23.71 1.41
CA GLY A 168 11.41 -24.91 1.39
C GLY A 168 12.24 -26.14 1.08
N TYR A 169 12.01 -27.23 1.81
CA TYR A 169 12.62 -28.53 1.57
C TYR A 169 11.57 -29.62 1.42
N ARG A 170 11.60 -30.33 0.30
CA ARG A 170 10.76 -31.48 0.00
C ARG A 170 11.34 -32.72 0.67
N LEU A 171 10.73 -33.13 1.79
CA LEU A 171 11.10 -34.32 2.56
C LEU A 171 10.71 -35.61 1.83
N SER A 172 9.61 -35.58 1.07
CA SER A 172 9.16 -36.64 0.17
C SER A 172 8.33 -36.02 -0.96
N GLU A 173 7.93 -36.79 -1.96
CA GLU A 173 7.09 -36.30 -3.07
C GLU A 173 5.83 -35.52 -2.63
N LYS A 174 5.32 -35.84 -1.43
CA LYS A 174 4.09 -35.25 -0.87
C LYS A 174 4.31 -34.39 0.35
N LEU A 175 5.47 -34.45 1.01
CA LEU A 175 5.73 -33.73 2.25
C LEU A 175 6.77 -32.64 2.05
N ARG A 176 6.42 -31.40 2.39
CA ARG A 176 7.30 -30.23 2.32
C ARG A 176 7.36 -29.53 3.68
N LEU A 177 8.57 -29.23 4.12
CA LEU A 177 8.83 -28.33 5.24
C LEU A 177 9.21 -26.96 4.65
N SER A 178 8.69 -25.87 5.19
CA SER A 178 9.09 -24.52 4.82
C SER A 178 9.35 -23.67 6.06
N VAL A 179 10.40 -22.86 5.98
CA VAL A 179 10.75 -21.84 6.98
C VAL A 179 10.92 -20.53 6.26
N GLY A 180 10.33 -19.47 6.79
CA GLY A 180 10.47 -18.12 6.28
C GLY A 180 11.01 -17.15 7.32
N PHE A 181 11.46 -16.01 6.83
CA PHE A 181 11.75 -14.82 7.62
C PHE A 181 11.25 -13.62 6.83
N THR A 182 10.44 -12.77 7.47
CA THR A 182 10.03 -11.48 6.91
C THR A 182 10.41 -10.38 7.90
N ASN A 183 10.94 -9.28 7.39
CA ASN A 183 11.20 -8.06 8.16
C ASN A 183 10.56 -6.90 7.41
N SER A 184 9.57 -6.25 8.00
CA SER A 184 8.92 -5.05 7.47
C SER A 184 9.13 -3.87 8.39
N TYR A 185 9.54 -2.73 7.84
CA TYR A 185 9.77 -1.50 8.59
C TYR A 185 9.17 -0.30 7.89
N ASN A 186 8.48 0.57 8.63
CA ASN A 186 8.01 1.84 8.10
C ASN A 186 8.76 3.02 8.73
N HIS A 187 9.07 4.01 7.90
CA HIS A 187 9.80 5.22 8.29
C HIS A 187 9.08 6.46 7.75
N TYR A 188 8.90 7.49 8.59
CA TYR A 188 8.27 8.74 8.13
C TYR A 188 9.32 9.71 7.59
N LEU A 189 9.17 10.10 6.31
CA LEU A 189 10.21 10.84 5.59
C LEU A 189 10.19 12.35 5.83
N ASN A 190 9.01 12.92 6.05
CA ASN A 190 8.85 14.35 6.29
C ASN A 190 7.73 14.61 7.28
N PRO A 191 7.97 15.43 8.31
CA PRO A 191 6.94 15.83 9.26
C PRO A 191 6.04 16.97 8.71
N VAL A 192 4.85 17.15 9.31
CA VAL A 192 3.77 18.04 8.83
C VAL A 192 4.04 19.50 9.19
N LYS A 193 4.04 20.45 8.23
CA LYS A 193 4.08 21.90 8.56
C LYS A 193 2.84 22.31 9.37
N THR A 194 3.03 22.68 10.63
CA THR A 194 1.98 23.31 11.44
C THR A 194 2.40 24.73 11.79
N LYS A 195 1.47 25.68 11.76
CA LYS A 195 1.70 27.05 12.23
C LYS A 195 1.05 27.19 13.59
N THR A 196 1.87 27.33 14.62
CA THR A 196 1.39 27.72 15.94
C THR A 196 1.52 29.23 16.07
N THR A 197 0.39 29.91 16.29
CA THR A 197 0.36 31.32 16.70
C THR A 197 0.27 31.37 18.21
N THR A 198 1.39 31.62 18.88
CA THR A 198 1.38 31.86 20.34
C THR A 198 1.00 33.32 20.58
N ALA A 199 -0.12 33.55 21.28
CA ALA A 199 -0.64 34.90 21.57
C ALA A 199 0.16 35.65 22.65
N THR A 200 1.12 34.99 23.30
CA THR A 200 1.92 35.57 24.37
C THR A 200 3.39 35.59 23.99
N SER A 201 3.93 36.81 23.83
CA SER A 201 5.37 37.04 23.82
C SER A 201 5.96 36.50 25.13
N PRO A 202 7.05 35.70 25.10
CA PRO A 202 7.79 35.36 26.32
C PRO A 202 8.39 36.59 27.03
N LEU A 203 8.30 37.78 26.41
CA LEU A 203 8.70 39.08 26.95
C LEU A 203 7.52 40.01 27.29
N GLY A 204 6.27 39.52 27.32
CA GLY A 204 5.11 40.30 27.77
C GLY A 204 4.75 41.53 26.92
N THR A 205 5.34 41.70 25.74
CA THR A 205 5.01 42.81 24.84
C THR A 205 3.72 42.50 24.07
N PRO A 206 2.64 43.27 24.23
CA PRO A 206 1.43 43.11 23.44
C PRO A 206 1.71 43.46 21.98
N GLY A 207 1.34 42.59 21.04
CA GLY A 207 1.28 42.94 19.60
C GLY A 207 2.30 42.28 18.66
N THR A 208 3.18 41.39 19.13
CA THR A 208 4.04 40.60 18.23
C THR A 208 3.57 39.15 18.17
N SER A 209 2.93 38.75 17.07
CA SER A 209 2.66 37.35 16.78
C SER A 209 3.95 36.61 16.42
N PHE A 210 4.23 35.51 17.13
CA PHE A 210 5.31 34.59 16.77
C PHE A 210 4.75 33.49 15.86
N GLU A 211 5.42 33.23 14.75
CA GLU A 211 5.11 32.10 13.87
C GLU A 211 6.08 30.97 14.18
N ASP A 212 5.64 29.98 14.95
CA ASP A 212 6.37 28.73 15.12
C ASP A 212 5.90 27.74 14.06
N ILE A 213 6.80 27.39 13.13
CA ILE A 213 6.59 26.26 12.21
C ILE A 213 7.07 25.00 12.92
N ALA A 214 6.13 24.28 13.54
CA ALA A 214 6.42 22.98 14.12
C ALA A 214 6.14 21.89 13.07
N TYR A 215 7.03 20.92 12.94
CA TYR A 215 6.72 19.75 12.14
C TYR A 215 6.24 18.59 13.01
N ASN A 216 4.94 18.32 12.99
CA ASN A 216 4.31 17.44 13.98
C ASN A 216 4.06 16.03 13.41
N THR A 217 4.81 15.05 13.92
CA THR A 217 4.55 13.60 13.80
C THR A 217 4.20 12.98 15.16
N ASN A 218 3.93 13.80 16.19
CA ASN A 218 3.94 13.48 17.63
C ASN A 218 2.88 12.46 18.10
N THR A 219 2.15 11.83 17.19
CA THR A 219 1.20 10.74 17.49
C THR A 219 1.43 9.48 16.65
N LEU A 220 2.41 9.48 15.75
CA LEU A 220 2.70 8.34 14.88
C LEU A 220 3.95 7.60 15.34
N SER A 221 3.87 6.27 15.26
CA SER A 221 4.95 5.35 15.54
C SER A 221 5.45 4.71 14.26
N GLU A 222 6.76 4.53 14.20
CA GLU A 222 7.43 3.64 13.27
C GLU A 222 7.41 2.23 13.85
N ILE A 223 7.13 1.25 12.99
CA ILE A 223 6.97 -0.15 13.38
C ILE A 223 8.00 -0.96 12.61
N ASN A 224 8.77 -1.77 13.32
CA ASN A 224 9.64 -2.79 12.76
C ASN A 224 9.12 -4.16 13.17
N THR A 225 8.53 -4.89 12.24
CA THR A 225 7.93 -6.21 12.44
C THR A 225 8.82 -7.29 11.83
N LYS A 226 9.22 -8.26 12.64
CA LYS A 226 9.94 -9.47 12.23
C LYS A 226 9.01 -10.67 12.41
N SER A 227 8.89 -11.48 11.36
CA SER A 227 8.00 -12.64 11.31
C SER A 227 8.76 -13.89 10.90
N ILE A 228 8.59 -14.98 11.66
CA ILE A 228 9.19 -16.29 11.38
C ILE A 228 8.06 -17.32 11.22
N PRO A 229 7.55 -17.53 9.99
CA PRO A 229 6.64 -18.62 9.70
C PRO A 229 7.39 -19.95 9.51
N ILE A 230 6.81 -21.02 10.06
CA ILE A 230 7.22 -22.41 9.83
C ILE A 230 5.97 -23.18 9.39
N SER A 231 6.06 -23.97 8.34
CA SER A 231 4.94 -24.80 7.88
C SER A 231 5.37 -26.18 7.43
N ILE A 232 4.54 -27.18 7.76
CA ILE A 232 4.64 -28.54 7.24
C ILE A 232 3.41 -28.78 6.38
N ASN A 233 3.62 -29.05 5.10
CA ASN A 233 2.56 -29.21 4.12
C ASN A 233 2.58 -30.61 3.50
N TYR A 234 1.40 -31.20 3.38
CA TYR A 234 1.15 -32.50 2.77
C TYR A 234 0.27 -32.35 1.53
N LYS A 235 0.80 -32.71 0.37
CA LYS A 235 0.09 -32.77 -0.90
C LYS A 235 -0.69 -34.08 -1.00
N THR A 236 -1.97 -34.01 -1.32
CA THR A 236 -2.85 -35.18 -1.42
C THR A 236 -2.40 -36.12 -2.54
N PRO A 237 -2.79 -37.42 -2.49
CA PRO A 237 -2.54 -38.35 -3.60
C PRO A 237 -3.13 -37.90 -4.94
N SER A 238 -4.24 -37.14 -4.91
CA SER A 238 -4.84 -36.55 -6.11
C SER A 238 -4.09 -35.33 -6.65
N GLU A 239 -3.08 -34.84 -5.92
CA GLU A 239 -2.30 -33.63 -6.20
C GLU A 239 -3.11 -32.32 -6.29
N LYS A 240 -4.40 -32.40 -6.01
CA LYS A 240 -5.36 -31.30 -6.13
C LYS A 240 -5.35 -30.39 -4.91
N LEU A 241 -5.03 -30.93 -3.74
CA LEU A 241 -5.05 -30.19 -2.48
C LEU A 241 -3.73 -30.40 -1.73
N GLU A 242 -3.35 -29.38 -0.98
CA GLU A 242 -2.27 -29.39 -0.02
C GLU A 242 -2.83 -28.93 1.33
N TYR A 243 -2.62 -29.74 2.36
CA TYR A 243 -2.99 -29.42 3.73
C TYR A 243 -1.73 -29.14 4.53
N GLY A 244 -1.73 -28.12 5.37
CA GLY A 244 -0.57 -27.81 6.18
C GLY A 244 -0.88 -27.43 7.60
N LEU A 245 0.14 -27.59 8.45
CA LEU A 245 0.22 -26.99 9.78
C LEU A 245 1.17 -25.81 9.70
N LYS A 246 0.75 -24.65 10.20
CA LYS A 246 1.54 -23.43 10.21
C LYS A 246 1.67 -22.90 11.62
N PHE A 247 2.91 -22.60 12.00
CA PHE A 247 3.24 -21.77 13.15
C PHE A 247 3.87 -20.47 12.65
N GLN A 248 3.61 -19.35 13.30
CA GLN A 248 4.27 -18.09 13.00
C GLN A 248 4.50 -17.29 14.28
N HIS A 249 5.71 -16.78 14.45
CA HIS A 249 6.06 -15.86 15.51
C HIS A 249 6.35 -14.47 14.93
N ASP A 250 5.63 -13.46 15.41
CA ASP A 250 5.77 -12.06 15.02
C ASP A 250 6.23 -11.22 16.22
N LEU A 251 7.23 -10.37 15.98
CA LEU A 251 7.75 -9.40 16.92
C LEU A 251 7.75 -8.02 16.27
N SER A 252 6.97 -7.09 16.83
CA SER A 252 6.90 -5.70 16.38
C SER A 252 7.43 -4.77 17.46
N ASN A 253 8.44 -3.98 17.11
CA ASN A 253 8.98 -2.93 17.99
C ASN A 253 8.50 -1.58 17.49
N TYR A 254 8.11 -0.71 18.42
CA TYR A 254 7.70 0.66 18.12
C TYR A 254 8.84 1.64 18.41
N SER A 255 9.07 2.57 17.48
CA SER A 255 9.88 3.76 17.69
C SER A 255 9.05 5.01 17.40
N ALA A 256 9.37 6.12 18.06
CA ALA A 256 8.73 7.39 17.76
C ALA A 256 9.10 7.82 16.32
N ALA A 257 8.12 8.33 15.57
CA ALA A 257 8.42 8.99 14.30
C ALA A 257 9.32 10.22 14.54
N PRO A 258 10.23 10.55 13.62
CA PRO A 258 11.15 11.67 13.79
C PRO A 258 10.40 13.01 13.90
N TYR A 259 10.77 13.81 14.90
CA TYR A 259 10.27 15.17 15.13
C TYR A 259 11.27 16.19 14.60
N PHE A 260 10.80 17.19 13.85
CA PHE A 260 11.64 18.29 13.41
C PHE A 260 10.99 19.62 13.83
N ARG A 261 11.73 20.46 14.55
CA ARG A 261 11.34 21.84 14.84
C ARG A 261 12.39 22.76 14.25
N THR A 262 12.01 23.57 13.27
CA THR A 262 12.83 24.71 12.83
C THR A 262 12.22 25.96 13.43
N SER A 263 12.74 26.39 14.58
CA SER A 263 12.43 27.72 15.12
C SER A 263 13.05 28.78 14.22
N GLN A 264 12.23 29.50 13.44
CA GLN A 264 12.68 30.67 12.69
C GLN A 264 12.79 31.91 13.61
N LYS A 265 13.70 31.87 14.59
CA LYS A 265 14.49 33.02 15.06
C LYS A 265 15.45 32.58 16.16
N LYS A 266 16.71 32.93 15.97
CA LYS A 266 17.82 32.84 16.92
C LYS A 266 17.52 33.75 18.12
N LEU A 267 16.88 33.23 19.16
CA LEU A 267 16.96 33.78 20.52
C LEU A 267 17.79 32.81 21.37
N PRO A 268 18.77 33.29 22.16
CA PRO A 268 19.48 32.44 23.09
C PRO A 268 18.48 32.01 24.17
N LEU A 269 18.01 30.77 24.07
CA LEU A 269 17.25 30.14 25.14
C LEU A 269 18.17 30.05 26.38
N PRO A 270 17.69 30.39 27.58
CA PRO A 270 18.44 30.12 28.80
C PRO A 270 18.74 28.62 28.87
N VAL A 271 19.98 28.28 29.17
CA VAL A 271 20.41 26.91 29.43
C VAL A 271 19.53 26.35 30.55
N GLY A 272 18.65 25.40 30.24
CA GLY A 272 17.84 24.69 31.25
C GLY A 272 16.35 24.47 30.93
N THR A 273 15.78 25.06 29.88
CA THR A 273 14.38 24.79 29.53
C THR A 273 14.28 23.58 28.60
N VAL A 274 14.12 22.40 29.21
CA VAL A 274 13.66 21.20 28.51
C VAL A 274 12.21 21.45 28.15
N ASP A 275 11.93 21.78 26.87
CA ASP A 275 10.57 21.72 26.36
C ASP A 275 10.12 20.27 26.52
N SER A 276 9.12 20.05 27.36
CA SER A 276 8.57 18.73 27.64
C SER A 276 7.93 18.19 26.36
N VAL A 277 8.76 17.57 25.53
CA VAL A 277 8.33 16.65 24.47
C VAL A 277 7.41 15.66 25.17
N PRO A 278 6.12 15.56 24.79
CA PRO A 278 5.33 14.43 25.21
C PRO A 278 5.98 13.20 24.56
N ARG A 279 6.93 12.57 25.26
CA ARG A 279 7.17 11.15 25.07
C ARG A 279 5.89 10.44 25.52
N PRO A 280 5.48 9.37 24.85
CA PRO A 280 5.21 8.18 25.66
C PRO A 280 5.51 6.86 24.92
N PRO A 281 5.74 5.72 25.61
CA PRO A 281 6.40 5.43 26.87
C PRO A 281 7.71 4.67 26.54
N GLY A 282 8.05 3.55 27.19
CA GLY A 282 9.21 2.69 26.83
C GLY A 282 9.17 2.20 25.38
N GLN A 283 10.21 1.50 24.92
CA GLN A 283 10.13 0.74 23.67
C GLN A 283 8.92 -0.20 23.77
N GLN A 284 7.80 0.17 23.18
CA GLN A 284 6.63 -0.70 23.18
C GLN A 284 6.98 -1.92 22.34
N LYS A 285 6.46 -3.07 22.75
CA LYS A 285 6.72 -4.33 22.09
C LYS A 285 5.40 -5.07 21.93
N PHE A 286 5.07 -5.39 20.69
CA PHE A 286 3.96 -6.26 20.36
C PHE A 286 4.51 -7.61 19.89
N THR A 287 4.14 -8.68 20.58
CA THR A 287 4.43 -10.05 20.16
C THR A 287 3.15 -10.75 19.77
N LYS A 288 3.20 -11.59 18.75
CA LYS A 288 2.07 -12.41 18.33
C LYS A 288 2.56 -13.78 17.90
N ASN A 289 1.91 -14.82 18.37
CA ASN A 289 2.11 -16.18 17.92
C ASN A 289 0.84 -16.64 17.24
N PHE A 290 0.97 -17.26 16.08
CA PHE A 290 -0.13 -17.88 15.35
C PHE A 290 0.14 -19.37 15.21
N ILE A 291 -0.89 -20.18 15.44
CA ILE A 291 -0.91 -21.60 15.12
C ILE A 291 -2.19 -21.93 14.36
N GLY A 292 -2.05 -22.62 13.23
CA GLY A 292 -3.20 -22.87 12.37
C GLY A 292 -2.98 -23.92 11.30
N LEU A 293 -4.02 -24.08 10.50
CA LEU A 293 -4.09 -24.99 9.37
C LEU A 293 -4.10 -24.19 8.07
N THR A 294 -3.47 -24.75 7.05
CA THR A 294 -3.53 -24.24 5.68
C THR A 294 -4.21 -25.25 4.77
N VAL A 295 -4.99 -24.76 3.81
CA VAL A 295 -5.55 -25.57 2.72
C VAL A 295 -5.37 -24.83 1.42
N ASN A 296 -4.60 -25.41 0.50
CA ASN A 296 -4.28 -24.79 -0.78
C ASN A 296 -4.56 -25.74 -1.94
N GLY A 297 -5.07 -25.22 -3.06
CA GLY A 297 -5.12 -25.95 -4.32
C GLY A 297 -6.48 -25.91 -5.00
N LYS A 298 -6.66 -26.83 -5.96
CA LYS A 298 -7.78 -26.88 -6.90
C LYS A 298 -8.65 -28.12 -6.63
N PRO A 299 -9.71 -28.02 -5.81
CA PRO A 299 -10.46 -29.19 -5.35
C PRO A 299 -11.20 -29.93 -6.47
N THR A 300 -11.52 -29.26 -7.58
CA THR A 300 -12.33 -29.83 -8.67
C THR A 300 -11.45 -30.39 -9.78
N SER A 301 -11.96 -31.42 -10.46
CA SER A 301 -11.29 -31.98 -11.66
C SER A 301 -11.18 -30.99 -12.81
N SER A 302 -12.04 -29.98 -12.87
CA SER A 302 -11.96 -28.92 -13.88
C SER A 302 -10.80 -27.94 -13.64
N GLY A 303 -10.22 -27.93 -12.44
CA GLY A 303 -9.17 -26.97 -12.06
C GLY A 303 -9.63 -25.51 -12.02
N LYS A 304 -10.95 -25.25 -12.15
CA LYS A 304 -11.54 -23.91 -12.24
C LYS A 304 -11.69 -23.24 -10.88
N ILE A 305 -11.77 -24.01 -9.80
CA ILE A 305 -11.85 -23.50 -8.43
C ILE A 305 -10.45 -23.60 -7.83
N ASN A 306 -9.99 -22.52 -7.22
CA ASN A 306 -8.77 -22.46 -6.44
C ASN A 306 -9.09 -21.94 -5.03
N ILE A 307 -8.54 -22.60 -4.02
CA ILE A 307 -8.74 -22.26 -2.62
C ILE A 307 -7.35 -22.03 -2.02
N THR A 308 -7.23 -20.99 -1.21
CA THR A 308 -6.04 -20.71 -0.40
C THR A 308 -6.52 -20.25 0.95
N THR A 309 -6.23 -21.03 2.00
CA THR A 309 -6.66 -20.71 3.35
C THR A 309 -5.51 -20.78 4.33
N ASN A 310 -5.55 -19.89 5.32
CA ASN A 310 -4.83 -19.98 6.57
C ASN A 310 -5.85 -19.68 7.67
N LEU A 311 -6.15 -20.66 8.53
CA LEU A 311 -7.12 -20.53 9.61
C LEU A 311 -6.46 -21.02 10.90
N GLY A 312 -6.52 -20.22 11.95
CA GLY A 312 -5.93 -20.61 13.21
C GLY A 312 -6.29 -19.71 14.36
N TYR A 313 -5.51 -19.84 15.41
CA TYR A 313 -5.63 -19.09 16.63
C TYR A 313 -4.35 -18.31 16.86
N PHE A 314 -4.48 -17.06 17.32
CA PHE A 314 -3.35 -16.25 17.74
C PHE A 314 -3.39 -15.98 19.23
N THR A 315 -2.22 -15.89 19.83
CA THR A 315 -1.99 -15.23 21.11
C THR A 315 -1.09 -14.03 20.87
N SER A 316 -1.34 -12.95 21.58
CA SER A 316 -0.53 -11.73 21.47
C SER A 316 -0.32 -11.09 22.83
N ASP A 317 0.75 -10.32 22.93
CA ASP A 317 1.09 -9.51 24.09
C ASP A 317 1.56 -8.14 23.62
N LEU A 318 0.94 -7.08 24.15
CA LEU A 318 1.33 -5.70 23.95
C LEU A 318 1.71 -5.13 25.32
N ASP A 319 3.01 -4.97 25.57
CA ASP A 319 3.53 -4.44 26.84
C ASP A 319 2.94 -5.12 28.09
N GLY A 320 2.78 -6.44 28.07
CA GLY A 320 2.22 -7.23 29.18
C GLY A 320 0.68 -7.32 29.19
N VAL A 321 0.00 -6.68 28.24
CA VAL A 321 -1.44 -6.87 28.02
C VAL A 321 -1.64 -7.95 26.96
N SER A 322 -2.10 -9.12 27.40
CA SER A 322 -2.34 -10.24 26.50
C SER A 322 -3.72 -10.18 25.85
N ASP A 323 -3.79 -10.54 24.57
CA ASP A 323 -5.02 -10.72 23.79
C ASP A 323 -4.92 -12.01 22.98
N ASN A 324 -6.06 -12.58 22.59
CA ASN A 324 -6.11 -13.79 21.81
C ASN A 324 -7.38 -13.87 20.97
N GLY A 325 -7.35 -14.72 19.95
CA GLY A 325 -8.52 -14.90 19.12
C GLY A 325 -8.25 -15.75 17.91
N LEU A 326 -9.29 -15.89 17.08
CA LEU A 326 -9.15 -16.50 15.77
C LEU A 326 -8.39 -15.54 14.85
N SER A 327 -7.64 -16.10 13.90
CA SER A 327 -7.07 -15.37 12.77
C SER A 327 -7.28 -16.20 11.52
N TYR A 328 -7.70 -15.54 10.45
CA TYR A 328 -7.94 -16.21 9.19
C TYR A 328 -7.66 -15.34 7.97
N ASN A 329 -7.18 -15.98 6.91
CA ASN A 329 -7.07 -15.44 5.57
C ASN A 329 -7.56 -16.50 4.60
N LEU A 330 -8.71 -16.28 3.99
CA LEU A 330 -9.34 -17.20 3.04
C LEU A 330 -9.47 -16.50 1.69
N THR A 331 -8.96 -17.13 0.65
CA THR A 331 -9.16 -16.72 -0.73
C THR A 331 -9.83 -17.87 -1.49
N PHE A 332 -10.96 -17.57 -2.11
CA PHE A 332 -11.67 -18.46 -3.01
C PHE A 332 -11.71 -17.81 -4.39
N ALA A 333 -11.02 -18.40 -5.37
CA ALA A 333 -11.02 -17.93 -6.75
C ALA A 333 -11.71 -18.97 -7.65
N HIS A 334 -12.53 -18.51 -8.59
CA HIS A 334 -13.26 -19.37 -9.50
C HIS A 334 -13.32 -18.81 -10.93
N ASN A 335 -12.82 -19.59 -11.87
CA ASN A 335 -12.99 -19.36 -13.31
C ASN A 335 -14.33 -19.93 -13.75
N LEU A 336 -15.41 -19.18 -13.54
CA LEU A 336 -16.78 -19.61 -13.87
C LEU A 336 -16.89 -19.98 -15.35
N THR A 337 -16.31 -19.15 -16.23
CA THR A 337 -16.19 -19.39 -17.67
C THR A 337 -14.77 -19.10 -18.13
N GLU A 338 -14.45 -19.33 -19.40
CA GLU A 338 -13.15 -18.94 -19.97
C GLU A 338 -12.92 -17.42 -19.96
N LYS A 339 -14.01 -16.64 -19.90
CA LYS A 339 -13.97 -15.18 -19.93
C LYS A 339 -14.26 -14.54 -18.59
N PHE A 340 -14.78 -15.27 -17.60
CA PHE A 340 -15.21 -14.71 -16.32
C PHE A 340 -14.53 -15.41 -15.15
N THR A 341 -13.82 -14.62 -14.37
CA THR A 341 -13.17 -15.04 -13.13
C THR A 341 -13.67 -14.16 -12.00
N HIS A 342 -13.91 -14.74 -10.84
CA HIS A 342 -14.18 -13.99 -9.63
C HIS A 342 -13.43 -14.55 -8.42
N GLU A 343 -13.20 -13.70 -7.44
CA GLU A 343 -12.47 -14.02 -6.22
C GLU A 343 -13.19 -13.42 -5.00
N LEU A 344 -13.30 -14.20 -3.94
CA LEU A 344 -13.73 -13.76 -2.62
C LEU A 344 -12.54 -13.89 -1.67
N ASN A 345 -12.20 -12.78 -1.00
CA ASN A 345 -11.15 -12.72 0.01
C ASN A 345 -11.76 -12.35 1.37
N LEU A 346 -11.44 -13.12 2.42
CA LEU A 346 -11.86 -12.89 3.79
C LEU A 346 -10.64 -12.84 4.69
N ILE A 347 -10.43 -11.73 5.38
CA ILE A 347 -9.32 -11.56 6.32
C ILE A 347 -9.87 -11.16 7.68
N HIS A 348 -9.37 -11.82 8.71
CA HIS A 348 -9.51 -11.42 10.09
C HIS A 348 -8.18 -11.59 10.79
N ASP A 349 -7.60 -10.50 11.26
CA ASP A 349 -6.31 -10.59 11.94
C ASP A 349 -6.06 -9.47 12.94
N LEU A 350 -5.10 -9.69 13.83
CA LEU A 350 -4.54 -8.69 14.73
C LEU A 350 -3.11 -8.36 14.32
N SER A 351 -2.78 -7.06 14.27
CA SER A 351 -1.47 -6.57 13.86
C SER A 351 -1.02 -5.38 14.72
N ALA A 352 0.25 -4.99 14.61
CA ALA A 352 0.78 -3.77 15.20
C ALA A 352 0.23 -2.52 14.49
N SER A 353 0.01 -1.44 15.25
CA SER A 353 -0.61 -0.20 14.77
C SER A 353 0.36 0.98 14.80
N ALA A 354 0.35 1.79 13.74
CA ALA A 354 1.16 3.00 13.69
C ALA A 354 0.69 4.08 14.70
N ALA A 355 -0.41 3.85 15.42
CA ALA A 355 -0.88 4.68 16.53
C ALA A 355 -0.34 4.24 17.91
N GLY A 356 0.61 3.29 17.98
CA GLY A 356 1.23 2.86 19.24
C GLY A 356 0.42 1.80 20.01
N GLY A 357 -0.17 0.84 19.31
CA GLY A 357 -0.96 -0.24 19.90
C GLY A 357 -1.22 -1.37 18.92
N SER A 358 -2.22 -2.21 19.16
CA SER A 358 -2.65 -3.23 18.19
C SER A 358 -3.85 -2.75 17.37
N THR A 359 -4.01 -3.31 16.18
CA THR A 359 -5.13 -3.07 15.29
C THR A 359 -5.72 -4.38 14.82
N LYS A 360 -7.03 -4.53 15.05
CA LYS A 360 -7.83 -5.66 14.57
C LYS A 360 -8.45 -5.28 13.24
N ASN A 361 -8.22 -6.11 12.23
CA ASN A 361 -8.70 -5.90 10.88
C ASN A 361 -9.67 -7.01 10.49
N ASP A 362 -10.89 -6.63 10.09
CA ASP A 362 -11.90 -7.46 9.48
C ASP A 362 -12.09 -6.99 8.03
N THR A 363 -11.84 -7.83 7.03
CA THR A 363 -11.95 -7.44 5.63
C THR A 363 -12.67 -8.50 4.81
N ILE A 364 -13.60 -8.05 3.95
CA ILE A 364 -14.31 -8.86 2.96
C ILE A 364 -14.10 -8.18 1.61
N GLY A 365 -13.34 -8.83 0.73
CA GLY A 365 -13.07 -8.40 -0.63
C GLY A 365 -13.77 -9.30 -1.65
N TYR A 366 -14.32 -8.70 -2.70
CA TYR A 366 -14.84 -9.41 -3.87
C TYR A 366 -14.29 -8.77 -5.13
N THR A 367 -13.70 -9.58 -6.00
CA THR A 367 -13.16 -9.16 -7.29
C THR A 367 -13.82 -9.96 -8.39
N ALA A 368 -14.14 -9.32 -9.52
CA ALA A 368 -14.62 -9.99 -10.73
C ALA A 368 -13.95 -9.38 -11.96
N SER A 369 -13.56 -10.24 -12.90
CA SER A 369 -12.90 -9.87 -14.15
C SER A 369 -13.61 -10.55 -15.31
N TYR A 370 -13.92 -9.79 -16.35
CA TYR A 370 -14.60 -10.28 -17.55
C TYR A 370 -13.85 -9.90 -18.83
N ALA A 371 -13.33 -10.88 -19.57
CA ALA A 371 -12.74 -10.69 -20.89
C ALA A 371 -13.85 -10.49 -21.93
N LEU A 372 -14.25 -9.23 -22.13
CA LEU A 372 -15.29 -8.83 -23.08
C LEU A 372 -14.88 -9.17 -24.52
N LEU A 373 -13.67 -8.79 -24.90
CA LEU A 373 -13.02 -9.08 -26.18
C LEU A 373 -11.60 -9.60 -25.93
N GLU A 374 -10.94 -10.13 -26.95
CA GLU A 374 -9.56 -10.67 -26.86
C GLU A 374 -8.57 -9.69 -26.19
N LYS A 375 -8.77 -8.38 -26.43
CA LYS A 375 -7.90 -7.31 -25.93
C LYS A 375 -8.60 -6.35 -24.97
N VAL A 376 -9.86 -6.62 -24.58
CA VAL A 376 -10.63 -5.73 -23.70
C VAL A 376 -11.19 -6.51 -22.53
N ALA A 377 -10.84 -6.09 -21.32
CA ALA A 377 -11.31 -6.70 -20.08
C ALA A 377 -12.01 -5.67 -19.19
N LEU A 378 -13.09 -6.07 -18.55
CA LEU A 378 -13.76 -5.34 -17.49
C LEU A 378 -13.28 -5.87 -16.14
N SER A 379 -13.09 -4.99 -15.17
CA SER A 379 -12.77 -5.33 -13.78
C SER A 379 -13.75 -4.69 -12.82
N PHE A 380 -14.09 -5.41 -11.77
CA PHE A 380 -14.88 -4.94 -10.66
C PHE A 380 -14.23 -5.40 -9.36
N HIS A 381 -14.19 -4.52 -8.37
CA HIS A 381 -13.69 -4.81 -7.04
C HIS A 381 -14.57 -4.11 -6.00
N ALA A 382 -14.89 -4.82 -4.93
CA ALA A 382 -15.60 -4.29 -3.78
C ALA A 382 -14.89 -4.77 -2.52
N LEU A 383 -14.55 -3.84 -1.62
CA LEU A 383 -13.87 -4.14 -0.37
C LEU A 383 -14.61 -3.49 0.78
N LYS A 384 -15.07 -4.31 1.72
CA LYS A 384 -15.55 -3.84 3.01
C LYS A 384 -14.48 -4.11 4.04
N SER A 385 -14.06 -3.08 4.77
CA SER A 385 -13.14 -3.23 5.89
C SER A 385 -13.74 -2.66 7.17
N LYS A 386 -13.37 -3.26 8.30
CA LYS A 386 -13.59 -2.74 9.63
C LYS A 386 -12.28 -2.86 10.39
N VAL A 387 -11.75 -1.71 10.76
CA VAL A 387 -10.48 -1.58 11.44
C VAL A 387 -10.73 -1.02 12.84
N VAL A 388 -10.27 -1.74 13.86
CA VAL A 388 -10.40 -1.32 15.26
C VAL A 388 -9.01 -1.13 15.86
N SER A 389 -8.72 0.07 16.34
CA SER A 389 -7.47 0.42 17.04
C SER A 389 -7.83 1.14 18.34
N GLY A 390 -7.55 0.50 19.48
CA GLY A 390 -8.01 0.97 20.78
C GLY A 390 -9.54 1.11 20.82
N THR A 391 -10.04 2.31 21.11
CA THR A 391 -11.48 2.63 21.12
C THR A 391 -12.02 3.15 19.79
N THR A 392 -11.15 3.32 18.79
CA THR A 392 -11.53 3.88 17.48
C THR A 392 -11.84 2.75 16.51
N GLN A 393 -13.04 2.78 15.95
CA GLN A 393 -13.47 1.90 14.87
C GLN A 393 -13.68 2.73 13.60
N VAL A 394 -13.06 2.28 12.50
CA VAL A 394 -13.24 2.81 11.16
C VAL A 394 -13.83 1.70 10.29
N ASP A 395 -15.04 1.94 9.77
CA ASP A 395 -15.68 1.07 8.79
C ASP A 395 -15.52 1.72 7.41
N SER A 396 -14.95 0.99 6.44
CA SER A 396 -14.83 1.46 5.07
C SER A 396 -15.49 0.53 4.07
N LEU A 397 -15.96 1.12 2.98
CA LEU A 397 -16.50 0.44 1.83
C LEU A 397 -15.91 1.10 0.57
N ASP A 398 -15.12 0.32 -0.15
CA ASP A 398 -14.46 0.71 -1.40
C ASP A 398 -15.09 -0.06 -2.56
N PHE A 399 -15.35 0.64 -3.67
CA PHE A 399 -15.76 0.08 -4.94
C PHE A 399 -14.87 0.62 -6.05
N ASN A 400 -14.34 -0.29 -6.87
CA ASN A 400 -13.65 0.04 -8.10
C ASN A 400 -14.32 -0.70 -9.27
N ALA A 401 -14.52 0.00 -10.38
CA ALA A 401 -14.90 -0.59 -11.64
C ALA A 401 -14.02 -0.02 -12.74
N GLY A 402 -13.61 -0.85 -13.69
CA GLY A 402 -12.70 -0.41 -14.74
C GLY A 402 -12.80 -1.20 -16.03
N VAL A 403 -12.18 -0.63 -17.06
CA VAL A 403 -11.93 -1.26 -18.35
C VAL A 403 -10.45 -1.16 -18.67
N ASN A 404 -9.88 -2.27 -19.12
CA ASN A 404 -8.51 -2.37 -19.60
C ASN A 404 -8.55 -2.74 -21.09
N TRP A 405 -7.78 -2.02 -21.90
CA TRP A 405 -7.63 -2.27 -23.33
C TRP A 405 -6.16 -2.43 -23.70
N GLU A 406 -5.80 -3.63 -24.15
CA GLU A 406 -4.49 -3.88 -24.76
C GLU A 406 -4.52 -3.44 -26.23
N TYR A 407 -4.01 -2.25 -26.53
CA TYR A 407 -3.96 -1.77 -27.91
C TYR A 407 -3.01 -2.65 -28.74
N ASN A 408 -1.80 -2.85 -28.21
CA ASN A 408 -0.81 -3.79 -28.72
C ASN A 408 0.05 -4.31 -27.55
N LYS A 409 1.08 -5.09 -27.87
CA LYS A 409 1.97 -5.70 -26.86
C LYS A 409 2.77 -4.69 -26.01
N TYR A 410 2.83 -3.42 -26.41
CA TYR A 410 3.56 -2.35 -25.72
C TYR A 410 2.66 -1.39 -24.97
N ILE A 411 1.50 -1.09 -25.53
CA ILE A 411 0.61 -0.02 -25.07
C ILE A 411 -0.69 -0.61 -24.54
N ARG A 412 -1.00 -0.23 -23.32
CA ARG A 412 -2.27 -0.54 -22.65
C ARG A 412 -2.94 0.74 -22.17
N PHE A 413 -4.25 0.80 -22.35
CA PHE A 413 -5.09 1.85 -21.80
C PHE A 413 -5.94 1.29 -20.68
N ALA A 414 -6.18 2.08 -19.65
CA ALA A 414 -7.12 1.74 -18.58
C ALA A 414 -7.96 2.96 -18.22
N ALA A 415 -9.22 2.70 -17.88
CA ALA A 415 -10.09 3.69 -17.25
C ALA A 415 -10.76 3.06 -16.03
N THR A 416 -10.71 3.73 -14.89
CA THR A 416 -11.32 3.26 -13.64
C THR A 416 -12.18 4.33 -12.99
N ILE A 417 -13.16 3.88 -12.23
CA ILE A 417 -13.96 4.68 -11.32
C ILE A 417 -13.82 4.03 -9.94
N ASP A 418 -13.46 4.84 -8.95
CA ASP A 418 -13.24 4.43 -7.58
C ASP A 418 -14.19 5.19 -6.67
N THR A 419 -14.71 4.54 -5.64
CA THR A 419 -15.59 5.15 -4.63
C THR A 419 -15.25 4.60 -3.26
N LEU A 420 -14.87 5.47 -2.35
CA LEU A 420 -14.57 5.14 -0.96
C LEU A 420 -15.57 5.84 -0.04
N ASP A 421 -16.30 5.08 0.77
CA ASP A 421 -17.06 5.55 1.92
C ASP A 421 -16.36 5.08 3.19
N SER A 422 -15.97 6.01 4.07
CA SER A 422 -15.27 5.74 5.32
C SER A 422 -16.02 6.39 6.48
N LYS A 423 -16.31 5.61 7.52
CA LYS A 423 -17.10 6.02 8.68
C LYS A 423 -16.35 5.73 9.97
N VAL A 424 -16.26 6.75 10.82
CA VAL A 424 -15.70 6.63 12.16
C VAL A 424 -16.85 6.58 13.14
N LYS A 425 -17.07 5.40 13.76
CA LYS A 425 -18.28 5.10 14.54
C LYS A 425 -18.62 6.15 15.61
N ASN A 426 -17.59 6.69 16.27
CA ASN A 426 -17.74 7.66 17.37
C ASN A 426 -17.39 9.10 16.96
N SER A 427 -17.18 9.38 15.67
CA SER A 427 -16.86 10.72 15.17
C SER A 427 -17.49 10.98 13.79
N PRO A 428 -18.81 11.26 13.71
CA PRO A 428 -19.48 11.48 12.43
C PRO A 428 -18.90 12.62 11.60
N ALA A 429 -18.29 13.63 12.24
CA ALA A 429 -17.59 14.72 11.56
C ALA A 429 -16.34 14.27 10.77
N SER A 430 -15.81 13.09 11.11
CA SER A 430 -14.67 12.46 10.43
C SER A 430 -15.11 11.47 9.33
N ASN A 431 -16.42 11.33 9.10
CA ASN A 431 -16.92 10.51 8.00
C ASN A 431 -16.57 11.17 6.66
N PHE A 432 -16.15 10.36 5.71
CA PHE A 432 -15.61 10.83 4.45
C PHE A 432 -16.08 9.94 3.31
N LYS A 433 -16.53 10.58 2.23
CA LYS A 433 -16.78 9.91 0.95
C LYS A 433 -15.93 10.57 -0.13
N ALA A 434 -15.21 9.77 -0.90
CA ALA A 434 -14.51 10.20 -2.10
C ALA A 434 -14.95 9.37 -3.31
N ASN A 435 -14.87 9.99 -4.47
CA ASN A 435 -14.94 9.30 -5.73
C ASN A 435 -13.76 9.78 -6.57
N SER A 436 -13.19 8.91 -7.39
CA SER A 436 -12.21 9.31 -8.40
C SER A 436 -12.49 8.64 -9.73
N ILE A 437 -12.09 9.31 -10.80
CA ILE A 437 -12.06 8.74 -12.14
C ILE A 437 -10.62 8.84 -12.63
N ASN A 438 -10.07 7.70 -13.04
CA ASN A 438 -8.71 7.60 -13.54
C ASN A 438 -8.72 7.19 -15.01
N PHE A 439 -7.88 7.82 -15.81
CA PHE A 439 -7.52 7.36 -17.14
C PHE A 439 -6.01 7.19 -17.18
N SER A 440 -5.52 6.04 -17.62
CA SER A 440 -4.09 5.81 -17.72
C SER A 440 -3.70 5.13 -19.02
N THR A 441 -2.48 5.44 -19.45
CA THR A 441 -1.79 4.77 -20.55
C THR A 441 -0.49 4.22 -19.98
N THR A 442 -0.21 2.95 -20.24
CA THR A 442 1.04 2.31 -19.86
C THR A 442 1.76 1.85 -21.13
N PHE A 443 3.03 2.20 -21.20
CA PHE A 443 3.98 1.74 -22.19
C PHE A 443 4.99 0.83 -21.50
N ARG A 444 5.25 -0.33 -22.10
CA ARG A 444 6.34 -1.23 -21.72
C ARG A 444 7.05 -1.66 -22.98
N TYR A 445 8.37 -1.51 -23.01
CA TYR A 445 9.21 -1.87 -24.16
C TYR A 445 10.50 -2.53 -23.72
#